data_AF-A0A8H4SKG0-F1
#
_entry.id   AF-A0A8H4SKG0-F1
#
_cell.length_a   1.000
_cell.length_b   1.000
_cell.length_c   1.000
_cell.angle_alpha   90.00
_cell.angle_beta   90.00
_cell.angle_gamma   90.00
#
_symmetry.space_group_name_H-M   'P 1'
#
loop_
_entity.id
_entity.type
_entity.pdbx_description
1 polymer ?
#
loop_
_entity_poly.entity_id
_entity_poly.type
_entity_poly.pdbx_seq_one_letter_code
_entity_poly.pdbx_strand_id
1 'polypeptide(L)'
;MDGTELSKSETRAKQAVPMKPITELVALKRLKKMGCDVVLDLLGFQEETQGPDGFVPGGFITFVVWEKVAGEPLGYDEFWNMNYNMRDSIRRKFRATYPKLLHGGIKPCIQSTSKLIVDTSTEEMHISGFSQAAFIEPTEEWSDANFALFGLANPPEKNEWWLGTKGWEW
;
A
#
# COMPACT_ATOMS: atom_id res chain seq x y z
N MET A 1 24.48 -10.44 7.43
CA MET A 1 24.56 -9.10 8.02
C MET A 1 23.80 -9.18 9.31
N ASP A 2 24.46 -8.94 10.43
CA ASP A 2 23.82 -8.98 11.75
C ASP A 2 23.50 -7.53 12.13
N GLY A 3 22.23 -7.25 12.43
CA GLY A 3 21.78 -5.93 12.88
C GLY A 3 22.07 -5.70 14.36
N THR A 4 21.63 -4.54 14.87
CA THR A 4 21.85 -4.13 16.26
C THR A 4 20.70 -4.45 17.21
N GLU A 5 19.66 -5.14 16.74
CA GLU A 5 18.42 -5.41 17.47
C GLU A 5 18.69 -6.13 18.80
N LEU A 6 19.71 -7.00 18.83
CA LEU A 6 20.16 -7.75 20.01
C LEU A 6 21.33 -7.09 20.75
N SER A 7 21.81 -5.94 20.27
CA SER A 7 22.87 -5.18 20.95
C SER A 7 22.35 -4.56 22.25
N LYS A 8 23.27 -4.12 23.12
CA LYS A 8 22.93 -3.40 24.35
C LYS A 8 22.12 -2.13 24.08
N SER A 9 21.29 -1.73 25.04
CA SER A 9 20.41 -0.57 24.96
C SER A 9 21.16 0.71 24.54
N GLU A 10 22.36 0.95 25.07
CA GLU A 10 23.19 2.12 24.76
C GLU A 10 23.65 2.14 23.29
N THR A 11 23.86 0.97 22.69
CA THR A 11 24.22 0.87 21.27
C THR A 11 23.01 1.18 20.40
N ARG A 12 21.81 0.69 20.76
CA ARG A 12 20.58 0.95 20.00
C ARG A 12 20.15 2.41 20.14
N ALA A 13 20.33 3.02 21.30
CA ALA A 13 19.99 4.43 21.55
C ALA A 13 20.74 5.40 20.62
N LYS A 14 21.94 5.04 20.15
CA LYS A 14 22.70 5.85 19.18
C LYS A 14 22.01 5.97 17.81
N GLN A 15 20.99 5.15 17.52
CA GLN A 15 20.21 5.20 16.28
C GLN A 15 18.97 6.08 16.41
N ALA A 16 18.70 6.61 17.61
CA ALA A 16 17.61 7.55 17.82
C ALA A 16 17.78 8.76 16.91
N VAL A 17 16.70 9.10 16.21
CA VAL A 17 16.58 10.34 15.44
C VAL A 17 15.33 11.09 15.93
N PRO A 18 15.25 12.41 15.72
CA PRO A 18 14.04 13.16 16.02
C PRO A 18 12.83 12.57 15.29
N MET A 19 11.66 12.70 15.90
CA MET A 19 10.39 12.30 15.28
C MET A 19 10.21 12.99 13.93
N LYS A 20 9.82 12.20 12.93
CA LYS A 20 9.56 12.68 11.57
C LYS A 20 8.17 12.24 11.14
N PRO A 21 7.47 13.02 10.30
CA PRO A 21 6.22 12.57 9.72
C PRO A 21 6.40 11.24 8.98
N ILE A 22 5.67 10.21 9.42
CA ILE A 22 5.64 8.92 8.73
C ILE A 22 4.73 9.03 7.51
N THR A 23 5.27 8.70 6.33
CA THR A 23 4.59 8.80 5.03
C THR A 23 3.20 8.16 5.04
N GLU A 24 3.07 6.96 5.60
CA GLU A 24 1.80 6.23 5.69
C GLU A 24 0.76 6.99 6.51
N LEU A 25 1.14 7.51 7.68
CA LEU A 25 0.22 8.28 8.52
C LEU A 25 -0.22 9.58 7.84
N VAL A 26 0.70 10.25 7.14
CA VAL A 26 0.36 11.48 6.38
C VAL A 26 -0.59 11.15 5.22
N ALA A 27 -0.35 10.05 4.49
CA ALA A 27 -1.21 9.60 3.41
C ALA A 27 -2.61 9.25 3.92
N LEU A 28 -2.72 8.43 4.98
CA LEU A 28 -3.99 8.04 5.58
C LEU A 28 -4.78 9.24 6.11
N LYS A 29 -4.13 10.21 6.78
CA LYS A 29 -4.77 11.46 7.22
C LYS A 29 -5.35 12.26 6.04
N ARG A 30 -4.62 12.34 4.93
CA ARG A 30 -5.07 13.05 3.71
C ARG A 30 -6.26 12.36 3.07
N LEU A 31 -6.17 11.04 2.89
CA LEU A 31 -7.24 10.23 2.29
C LEU A 31 -8.52 10.28 3.13
N LYS A 32 -8.41 10.20 4.46
CA LYS A 32 -9.54 10.38 5.38
C LYS A 32 -10.18 11.76 5.25
N LYS A 33 -9.37 12.84 5.21
CA LYS A 33 -9.88 14.21 5.02
C LYS A 33 -10.65 14.37 3.70
N MET A 34 -10.26 13.62 2.68
CA MET A 34 -10.92 13.64 1.36
C MET A 34 -12.13 12.71 1.27
N GLY A 35 -12.42 11.91 2.30
CA GLY A 35 -13.49 10.92 2.27
C GLY A 35 -13.25 9.82 1.24
N CYS A 36 -11.99 9.43 1.02
CA CYS A 36 -11.65 8.35 0.09
C CYS A 36 -12.14 7.00 0.65
N ASP A 37 -13.09 6.38 -0.05
CA ASP A 37 -13.81 5.16 0.37
C ASP A 37 -13.11 3.86 -0.03
N VAL A 38 -11.97 3.94 -0.73
CA VAL A 38 -11.21 2.78 -1.24
C VAL A 38 -9.99 2.43 -0.41
N VAL A 39 -9.83 3.07 0.75
CA VAL A 39 -8.80 2.74 1.73
C VAL A 39 -9.45 2.39 3.06
N LEU A 40 -8.71 1.70 3.91
CA LEU A 40 -9.15 1.41 5.26
C LEU A 40 -9.21 2.73 6.06
N ASP A 41 -10.29 2.94 6.83
CA ASP A 41 -10.41 4.17 7.61
C ASP A 41 -9.33 4.25 8.69
N LEU A 42 -8.76 5.45 8.87
CA LEU A 42 -7.81 5.71 9.95
C LEU A 42 -8.59 5.96 11.25
N LEU A 43 -8.66 4.95 12.11
CA LEU A 43 -9.40 5.01 13.38
C LEU A 43 -8.65 5.81 14.45
N GLY A 44 -7.33 5.71 14.47
CA GLY A 44 -6.50 6.41 15.44
C GLY A 44 -5.01 6.27 15.15
N PHE A 45 -4.22 7.09 15.82
CA PHE A 45 -2.76 6.99 15.80
C PHE A 45 -2.19 7.52 17.12
N GLN A 46 -1.00 7.04 17.47
CA GLN A 46 -0.23 7.53 18.61
C GLN A 46 1.23 7.66 18.19
N GLU A 47 1.82 8.81 18.50
CA GLU A 47 3.22 9.11 18.23
C GLU A 47 3.92 9.36 19.57
N GLU A 48 5.02 8.66 19.83
CA GLU A 48 5.72 8.78 21.10
C GLU A 48 7.23 8.54 20.97
N THR A 49 7.96 9.01 21.97
CA THR A 49 9.39 8.70 22.15
C THR A 49 9.52 7.39 22.91
N GLN A 50 10.34 6.48 22.40
CA GLN A 50 10.60 5.18 23.00
C GLN A 50 11.40 5.33 24.32
N GLY A 51 10.96 4.62 25.36
CA GLY A 51 11.66 4.55 26.64
C GLY A 51 12.95 3.72 26.62
N PRO A 52 13.61 3.55 27.79
CA PRO A 52 14.88 2.83 27.92
C PRO A 52 14.86 1.36 27.44
N ASP A 53 13.70 0.72 27.53
CA ASP A 53 13.47 -0.67 27.11
C ASP A 53 12.98 -0.79 25.67
N GLY A 54 12.85 0.33 24.96
CA GLY A 54 12.44 0.35 23.56
C GLY A 54 13.45 -0.33 22.63
N PHE A 55 13.00 -0.59 21.40
CA PHE A 55 13.87 -1.09 20.34
C PHE A 55 14.96 -0.07 20.03
N VAL A 56 14.61 1.21 19.99
CA VAL A 56 15.53 2.33 19.81
C VAL A 56 15.27 3.35 20.92
N PRO A 57 15.88 3.20 22.11
CA PRO A 57 15.67 4.11 23.23
C PRO A 57 15.97 5.57 22.85
N GLY A 58 15.06 6.48 23.18
CA GLY A 58 15.13 7.89 22.77
C GLY A 58 14.78 8.16 21.30
N GLY A 59 14.59 7.11 20.49
CA GLY A 59 13.99 7.21 19.16
C GLY A 59 12.48 7.37 19.25
N PHE A 60 11.79 7.38 18.12
CA PHE A 60 10.33 7.52 18.07
C PHE A 60 9.66 6.23 17.60
N ILE A 61 8.38 6.07 17.92
CA ILE A 61 7.50 5.03 17.40
C ILE A 61 6.14 5.64 17.07
N THR A 62 5.54 5.17 15.98
CA THR A 62 4.22 5.59 15.52
C THR A 62 3.32 4.36 15.45
N PHE A 63 2.27 4.34 16.26
CA PHE A 63 1.18 3.38 16.16
C PHE A 63 0.11 3.94 15.24
N VAL A 64 -0.34 3.12 14.29
CA VAL A 64 -1.44 3.45 13.40
C VAL A 64 -2.49 2.36 13.54
N VAL A 65 -3.74 2.78 13.78
CA VAL A 65 -4.89 1.88 13.89
C VAL A 65 -5.83 2.21 12.75
N TRP A 66 -6.09 1.22 11.90
CA TRP A 66 -7.03 1.32 10.80
C TRP A 66 -8.18 0.33 10.97
N GLU A 67 -9.27 0.58 10.26
CA GLU A 67 -10.44 -0.28 10.22
C GLU A 67 -10.09 -1.69 9.72
N LYS A 68 -10.61 -2.72 10.39
CA LYS A 68 -10.59 -4.07 9.84
C LYS A 68 -11.81 -4.24 8.91
N VAL A 69 -11.56 -4.15 7.62
CA VAL A 69 -12.57 -4.40 6.58
C VAL A 69 -12.78 -5.89 6.34
N ALA A 70 -13.89 -6.25 5.69
CA ALA A 70 -14.10 -7.61 5.19
C ALA A 70 -13.16 -7.90 4.01
N GLY A 71 -12.93 -9.19 3.75
CA GLY A 71 -12.01 -9.63 2.71
C GLY A 71 -10.58 -9.85 3.21
N GLU A 72 -9.73 -10.33 2.30
CA GLU A 72 -8.36 -10.72 2.61
C GLU A 72 -7.37 -10.12 1.59
N PRO A 73 -6.09 -9.91 1.96
CA PRO A 73 -5.05 -9.56 1.01
C PRO A 73 -4.94 -10.61 -0.10
N LEU A 74 -5.08 -10.18 -1.37
CA LEU A 74 -5.08 -11.07 -2.51
C LEU A 74 -3.68 -11.64 -2.78
N GLY A 75 -3.53 -12.96 -2.72
CA GLY A 75 -2.28 -13.64 -3.07
C GLY A 75 -1.99 -13.59 -4.58
N TYR A 76 -0.72 -13.50 -4.97
CA TYR A 76 -0.34 -13.56 -6.39
C TYR A 76 -0.73 -14.90 -7.02
N ASP A 77 -0.28 -16.01 -6.43
CA ASP A 77 -0.60 -17.36 -6.92
C ASP A 77 -2.10 -17.64 -6.81
N GLU A 78 -2.75 -17.16 -5.76
CA GLU A 78 -4.20 -17.26 -5.60
C GLU A 78 -4.92 -16.61 -6.78
N PHE A 79 -4.58 -15.35 -7.10
CA PHE A 79 -5.13 -14.63 -8.24
C PHE A 79 -4.93 -15.39 -9.55
N TRP A 80 -3.71 -15.84 -9.85
CA TRP A 80 -3.41 -16.51 -11.12
C TRP A 80 -4.00 -17.93 -11.24
N ASN A 81 -4.28 -18.60 -10.11
CA ASN A 81 -4.99 -19.87 -10.09
C ASN A 81 -6.52 -19.72 -10.30
N MET A 82 -7.07 -18.50 -10.23
CA MET A 82 -8.48 -18.25 -10.55
C MET A 82 -8.74 -18.35 -12.05
N ASN A 83 -9.98 -18.70 -12.41
CA ASN A 83 -10.40 -18.65 -13.81
C ASN A 83 -10.40 -17.21 -14.33
N TYR A 84 -10.34 -17.07 -15.66
CA TYR A 84 -10.25 -15.76 -16.32
C TYR A 84 -11.37 -14.79 -15.91
N ASN A 85 -12.61 -15.25 -15.77
CA ASN A 85 -13.75 -14.38 -15.43
C ASN A 85 -13.61 -13.76 -14.04
N MET A 86 -13.11 -14.53 -13.07
CA MET A 86 -12.83 -14.02 -11.72
C MET A 86 -11.68 -13.00 -11.73
N ARG A 87 -10.58 -13.32 -12.44
CA ARG A 87 -9.44 -12.39 -12.60
C ARG A 87 -9.87 -11.09 -13.28
N ASP A 88 -10.70 -11.18 -14.31
CA ASP A 88 -11.26 -10.03 -15.02
C ASP A 88 -12.18 -9.18 -14.11
N SER A 89 -13.01 -9.82 -13.27
CA SER A 89 -13.84 -9.09 -12.29
C SER A 89 -12.98 -8.28 -11.32
N ILE A 90 -11.92 -8.88 -10.78
CA ILE A 90 -10.95 -8.20 -9.90
C ILE A 90 -10.29 -7.02 -10.64
N ARG A 91 -9.88 -7.19 -11.90
CA ARG A 91 -9.30 -6.10 -12.70
C ARG A 91 -10.27 -4.97 -12.92
N ARG A 92 -11.52 -5.27 -13.28
CA ARG A 92 -12.57 -4.24 -13.44
C ARG A 92 -12.79 -3.48 -12.13
N LYS A 93 -12.80 -4.18 -10.99
CA LYS A 93 -12.90 -3.52 -9.68
C LYS A 93 -11.68 -2.64 -9.41
N PHE A 94 -10.47 -3.14 -9.60
CA PHE A 94 -9.23 -2.37 -9.43
C PHE A 94 -9.20 -1.12 -10.30
N ARG A 95 -9.60 -1.23 -11.58
CA ARG A 95 -9.72 -0.12 -12.54
C ARG A 95 -10.65 0.99 -12.06
N ALA A 96 -11.72 0.64 -11.35
CA ALA A 96 -12.67 1.59 -10.78
C ALA A 96 -12.19 2.17 -9.43
N THR A 97 -11.49 1.36 -8.63
CA THR A 97 -11.03 1.69 -7.28
C THR A 97 -9.80 2.61 -7.28
N TYR A 98 -8.74 2.23 -8.01
CA TYR A 98 -7.44 2.92 -7.96
C TYR A 98 -7.48 4.41 -8.36
N PRO A 99 -8.24 4.85 -9.38
CA PRO A 99 -8.32 6.28 -9.72
C PRO A 99 -8.81 7.17 -8.57
N LYS A 100 -9.62 6.64 -7.64
CA LYS A 100 -10.06 7.41 -6.46
C LYS A 100 -8.90 7.77 -5.53
N LEU A 101 -7.84 6.95 -5.48
CA LEU A 101 -6.60 7.28 -4.75
C LEU A 101 -5.83 8.41 -5.43
N LEU A 102 -5.70 8.34 -6.76
CA LEU A 102 -4.99 9.34 -7.54
C LEU A 102 -5.67 10.70 -7.43
N HIS A 103 -7.02 10.72 -7.44
CA HIS A 103 -7.80 11.93 -7.16
C HIS A 103 -7.51 12.47 -5.74
N GLY A 104 -7.19 11.58 -4.79
CA GLY A 104 -6.65 11.88 -3.46
C GLY A 104 -5.31 12.63 -3.45
N GLY A 105 -4.63 12.71 -4.59
CA GLY A 105 -3.25 13.16 -4.71
C GLY A 105 -2.25 12.20 -4.06
N ILE A 106 -2.61 10.91 -3.99
CA ILE A 106 -1.78 9.85 -3.40
C ILE A 106 -1.55 8.75 -4.44
N LYS A 107 -0.27 8.38 -4.61
CA LYS A 107 0.14 7.24 -5.43
C LYS A 107 0.90 6.22 -4.58
N PRO A 108 0.42 4.98 -4.44
CA PRO A 108 1.18 3.92 -3.80
C PRO A 108 2.44 3.58 -4.58
N CYS A 109 3.59 3.49 -3.91
CA CYS A 109 4.86 3.07 -4.52
C CYS A 109 5.25 1.62 -4.17
N ILE A 110 4.62 1.03 -3.15
CA ILE A 110 4.72 -0.40 -2.87
C ILE A 110 3.52 -1.05 -3.55
N GLN A 111 3.73 -1.53 -4.77
CA GLN A 111 2.69 -2.09 -5.61
C GLN A 111 2.88 -3.60 -5.63
N SER A 112 1.87 -4.32 -5.17
CA SER A 112 1.83 -5.78 -5.20
C SER A 112 0.38 -6.24 -5.05
N THR A 113 0.10 -7.46 -5.50
CA THR A 113 -1.24 -8.06 -5.43
C THR A 113 -1.76 -8.09 -3.98
N SER A 114 -0.88 -8.37 -3.03
CA SER A 114 -1.17 -8.38 -1.59
C SER A 114 -1.51 -7.02 -0.97
N LYS A 115 -1.42 -5.91 -1.72
CA LYS A 115 -1.93 -4.61 -1.27
C LYS A 115 -3.40 -4.39 -1.59
N LEU A 116 -3.99 -5.28 -2.39
CA LEU A 116 -5.42 -5.31 -2.68
C LEU A 116 -6.09 -6.23 -1.68
N ILE A 117 -6.97 -5.67 -0.85
CA ILE A 117 -7.82 -6.43 0.05
C ILE A 117 -9.14 -6.61 -0.67
N VAL A 118 -9.51 -7.86 -0.96
CA VAL A 118 -10.69 -8.18 -1.76
C VAL A 118 -11.65 -9.02 -0.94
N ASP A 119 -12.89 -8.55 -0.84
CA ASP A 119 -14.00 -9.35 -0.36
C ASP A 119 -14.72 -9.98 -1.55
N THR A 120 -14.55 -11.28 -1.74
CA THR A 120 -15.15 -12.01 -2.86
C THR A 120 -16.66 -12.19 -2.72
N SER A 121 -17.23 -11.97 -1.53
CA SER A 121 -18.67 -12.08 -1.29
C SER A 121 -19.44 -10.82 -1.66
N THR A 122 -18.82 -9.64 -1.49
CA THR A 122 -19.41 -8.33 -1.77
C THR A 122 -18.80 -7.65 -3.01
N GLU A 123 -17.72 -8.21 -3.55
CA GLU A 123 -16.88 -7.62 -4.58
C GLU A 123 -16.31 -6.25 -4.17
N GLU A 124 -16.17 -5.98 -2.87
CA GLU A 124 -15.50 -4.80 -2.35
C GLU A 124 -13.98 -4.94 -2.43
N MET A 125 -13.31 -3.79 -2.59
CA MET A 125 -11.86 -3.73 -2.72
C MET A 125 -11.33 -2.49 -2.02
N HIS A 126 -10.35 -2.72 -1.14
CA HIS A 126 -9.57 -1.67 -0.50
C HIS A 126 -8.10 -1.79 -0.87
N ILE A 127 -7.40 -0.66 -0.87
CA ILE A 127 -5.97 -0.58 -1.18
C ILE A 127 -5.20 -0.18 0.09
N SER A 128 -4.09 -0.87 0.33
CA SER A 128 -3.22 -0.67 1.50
C SER A 128 -1.75 -0.44 1.10
N GLY A 129 -0.87 -0.21 2.08
CA GLY A 129 0.58 -0.14 1.87
C GLY A 129 1.07 1.24 1.43
N PHE A 130 0.90 2.25 2.28
CA PHE A 130 1.23 3.65 1.97
C PHE A 130 2.56 4.11 2.59
N SER A 131 3.38 3.20 3.12
CA SER A 131 4.66 3.51 3.75
C SER A 131 5.67 4.22 2.84
N GLN A 132 5.53 4.09 1.51
CA GLN A 132 6.32 4.84 0.53
C GLN A 132 5.46 5.64 -0.44
N ALA A 133 4.24 6.01 -0.06
CA ALA A 133 3.34 6.75 -0.95
C ALA A 133 3.97 8.07 -1.46
N ALA A 134 3.77 8.34 -2.74
CA ALA A 134 4.08 9.63 -3.33
C ALA A 134 2.86 10.56 -3.24
N PHE A 135 3.12 11.84 -2.98
CA PHE A 135 2.12 12.89 -3.02
C PHE A 135 2.18 13.56 -4.38
N ILE A 136 1.10 13.46 -5.14
CA ILE A 136 1.02 13.88 -6.54
C ILE A 136 -0.05 14.95 -6.72
N GLU A 137 0.03 15.66 -7.84
CA GLU A 137 -1.08 16.47 -8.32
C GLU A 137 -2.21 15.54 -8.80
N PRO A 138 -3.49 15.82 -8.48
CA PRO A 138 -4.65 14.99 -8.87
C PRO A 138 -4.95 14.93 -10.38
N THR A 139 -4.02 15.37 -11.23
CA THR A 139 -4.15 15.37 -12.69
C THR A 139 -3.57 14.12 -13.34
N GLU A 140 -3.01 13.19 -12.56
CA GLU A 140 -2.47 11.94 -13.10
C GLU A 140 -3.60 11.07 -13.67
N GLU A 141 -3.55 10.82 -14.98
CA GLU A 141 -4.49 9.94 -15.67
C GLU A 141 -4.18 8.47 -15.37
N TRP A 142 -5.19 7.63 -15.51
CA TRP A 142 -5.00 6.19 -15.41
C TRP A 142 -4.04 5.66 -16.49
N SER A 143 -3.20 4.69 -16.10
CA SER A 143 -2.45 3.83 -17.01
C SER A 143 -2.70 2.35 -16.73
N ASP A 144 -2.85 1.53 -17.78
CA ASP A 144 -2.96 0.08 -17.66
C ASP A 144 -1.68 -0.55 -17.09
N ALA A 145 -0.55 0.19 -17.09
CA ALA A 145 0.67 -0.17 -16.37
C ALA A 145 0.40 -0.56 -14.90
N ASN A 146 -0.61 0.04 -14.28
CA ASN A 146 -0.98 -0.27 -12.90
C ASN A 146 -1.46 -1.72 -12.72
N PHE A 147 -2.03 -2.38 -13.75
CA PHE A 147 -2.35 -3.80 -13.63
C PHE A 147 -1.09 -4.64 -13.45
N ALA A 148 -0.05 -4.38 -14.25
CA ALA A 148 1.22 -5.09 -14.12
C ALA A 148 1.93 -4.78 -12.80
N LEU A 149 1.94 -3.51 -12.37
CA LEU A 149 2.57 -3.11 -11.11
C LEU A 149 1.92 -3.76 -9.88
N PHE A 150 0.62 -4.07 -9.93
CA PHE A 150 -0.07 -4.80 -8.88
C PHE A 150 -0.13 -6.32 -9.13
N GLY A 151 0.60 -6.84 -10.13
CA GLY A 151 0.64 -8.27 -10.43
C GLY A 151 -0.66 -8.84 -11.00
N LEU A 152 -1.56 -7.97 -11.48
CA LEU A 152 -2.84 -8.35 -12.09
C LEU A 152 -2.70 -8.70 -13.58
N ALA A 153 -1.56 -8.43 -14.20
CA ALA A 153 -1.23 -8.85 -15.57
C ALA A 153 0.27 -9.04 -15.70
N ASN A 154 0.71 -9.96 -16.57
CA ASN A 154 2.13 -10.18 -16.82
C ASN A 154 2.52 -9.57 -18.16
N PRO A 155 3.27 -8.45 -18.19
CA PRO A 155 3.80 -7.92 -19.43
C PRO A 155 4.88 -8.85 -20.01
N PRO A 156 5.10 -8.82 -21.33
CA PRO A 156 6.24 -9.53 -21.92
C PRO A 156 7.57 -8.93 -21.42
N GLU A 157 8.63 -9.74 -21.41
CA GLU A 157 10.00 -9.29 -21.12
C GLU A 157 10.55 -8.36 -22.22
N LYS A 158 10.05 -7.12 -22.26
CA LYS A 158 10.47 -6.07 -23.19
C LYS A 158 10.64 -4.75 -22.46
N ASN A 159 11.58 -3.95 -22.94
CA ASN A 159 11.60 -2.53 -22.61
C ASN A 159 10.29 -1.90 -23.12
N GLU A 160 9.72 -0.96 -22.35
CA GLU A 160 8.52 -0.19 -22.73
C GLU A 160 7.16 -0.89 -22.64
N TRP A 161 7.05 -1.96 -21.85
CA TRP A 161 5.75 -2.62 -21.61
C TRP A 161 4.66 -1.67 -21.09
N TRP A 162 5.03 -0.54 -20.46
CA TRP A 162 4.11 0.47 -19.95
C TRP A 162 3.47 1.36 -21.05
N LEU A 163 3.94 1.31 -22.30
CA LEU A 163 3.38 2.09 -23.41
C LEU A 163 2.09 1.47 -23.99
N GLY A 164 1.78 0.22 -23.66
CA GLY A 164 0.56 -0.44 -24.10
C GLY A 164 0.51 -1.91 -23.71
N THR A 165 -0.65 -2.53 -23.87
CA THR A 165 -0.95 -3.85 -23.31
C THR A 165 -0.79 -5.02 -24.29
N LYS A 166 -0.21 -4.76 -25.47
CA LYS A 166 -0.05 -5.78 -26.51
C LYS A 166 0.89 -6.90 -26.04
N GLY A 167 0.38 -8.13 -26.04
CA GLY A 167 1.15 -9.33 -25.66
C GLY A 167 1.27 -9.53 -24.15
N TRP A 168 0.52 -8.78 -23.35
CA TRP A 168 0.38 -9.08 -21.93
C TRP A 168 -0.45 -10.34 -21.72
N GLU A 169 -0.09 -11.09 -20.69
CA GLU A 169 -0.93 -12.13 -20.12
C GLU A 169 -2.00 -11.50 -19.22
N TRP A 170 -3.26 -11.83 -19.52
CA TRP A 170 -4.44 -11.42 -18.76
C TRP A 170 -5.15 -12.63 -18.19
#